data_AF-A0A968TPW8-F1
#
_entry.id   AF-A0A968TPW8-F1
#
_cell.length_a   1.000
_cell.length_b   1.000
_cell.length_c   1.000
_cell.angle_alpha   90.00
_cell.angle_beta   90.00
_cell.angle_gamma   90.00
#
_symmetry.space_group_name_H-M   'P 1'
#
loop_
_entity.id
_entity.type
_entity.pdbx_description
1 polymer ?
#
loop_
_entity_poly.entity_id
_entity_poly.type
_entity_poly.pdbx_seq_one_letter_code
_entity_poly.pdbx_strand_id
1 'polypeptide(L)'
;MANGKSPLSDGFLRWKIWRLWPRIVGETLGKVCEPVGYERGRLWIWVKSSARMQEVRFFEATLRKKVNEHVGREWVRMVRFTLDRREVPRESEISEDFKRYLDEQKK
;
A
#
# COMPACT_ATOMS: atom_id res chain seq x y z
N MET A 1 -27.61 2.52 9.92
CA MET A 1 -26.56 3.12 9.05
C MET A 1 -25.40 2.14 8.96
N ALA A 2 -25.43 1.20 8.03
CA ALA A 2 -24.42 0.16 7.91
C ALA A 2 -23.20 0.71 7.16
N ASN A 3 -22.06 0.68 7.85
CA ASN A 3 -20.80 1.33 7.52
C ASN A 3 -20.20 0.77 6.22
N GLY A 4 -20.17 1.57 5.16
CA GLY A 4 -19.60 1.26 3.84
C GLY A 4 -18.06 1.18 3.82
N LYS A 5 -17.45 0.40 4.71
CA LYS A 5 -16.05 0.01 4.64
C LYS A 5 -15.97 -1.43 4.17
N SER A 6 -16.32 -1.66 2.91
CA SER A 6 -16.19 -2.99 2.31
C SER A 6 -14.71 -3.38 2.30
N PRO A 7 -14.33 -4.58 2.78
CA PRO A 7 -12.95 -5.09 2.66
C PRO A 7 -12.46 -5.14 1.21
N LEU A 8 -13.39 -5.20 0.25
CA LEU A 8 -13.13 -5.03 -1.19
C LEU A 8 -12.51 -3.65 -1.52
N SER A 9 -12.91 -2.58 -0.81
CA SER A 9 -12.37 -1.23 -1.00
C SER A 9 -10.91 -1.11 -0.57
N ASP A 10 -10.51 -1.74 0.53
CA ASP A 10 -9.13 -1.67 1.01
C ASP A 10 -8.18 -2.50 0.12
N GLY A 11 -8.59 -3.68 -0.33
CA GLY A 11 -7.86 -4.47 -1.30
C GLY A 11 -7.67 -3.75 -2.64
N PHE A 12 -8.72 -3.08 -3.13
CA PHE A 12 -8.66 -2.29 -4.36
C PHE A 12 -7.77 -1.05 -4.23
N LEU A 13 -7.90 -0.30 -3.13
CA LEU A 13 -7.07 0.88 -2.86
C LEU A 13 -5.59 0.52 -2.76
N ARG A 14 -5.30 -0.58 -2.07
CA ARG A 14 -3.97 -1.14 -1.95
C ARG A 14 -3.37 -1.45 -3.33
N TRP A 15 -4.11 -2.17 -4.18
CA TRP A 15 -3.64 -2.49 -5.54
C TRP A 15 -3.40 -1.22 -6.37
N LYS A 16 -4.32 -0.25 -6.28
CA LYS A 16 -4.20 1.04 -6.97
C LYS A 16 -2.96 1.82 -6.53
N ILE A 17 -2.68 1.87 -5.23
CA ILE A 17 -1.49 2.53 -4.68
C ILE A 17 -0.23 1.82 -5.12
N TRP A 18 -0.20 0.49 -5.12
CA TRP A 18 0.95 -0.27 -5.59
C TRP A 18 1.25 0.02 -7.06
N ARG A 19 0.23 0.00 -7.92
CA ARG A 19 0.37 0.30 -9.36
C ARG A 19 0.78 1.76 -9.63
N LEU A 20 0.30 2.71 -8.84
CA LEU A 20 0.58 4.13 -9.00
C LEU A 20 1.70 4.65 -8.09
N TRP A 21 2.39 3.77 -7.36
CA TRP A 21 3.35 4.14 -6.33
C TRP A 21 4.37 5.19 -6.79
N PRO A 22 5.14 4.99 -7.87
CA PRO A 22 6.11 6.00 -8.32
C PRO A 22 5.47 7.34 -8.70
N ARG A 23 4.20 7.35 -9.10
CA ARG A 23 3.45 8.59 -9.39
C ARG A 23 3.00 9.30 -8.10
N ILE A 24 2.67 8.54 -7.05
CA ILE A 24 2.25 9.08 -5.76
C ILE A 24 3.46 9.65 -5.02
N VAL A 25 4.51 8.83 -4.84
CA VAL A 25 5.66 9.18 -4.00
C VAL A 25 6.72 9.97 -4.75
N GLY A 26 6.77 9.84 -6.08
CA GLY A 26 7.80 10.38 -6.97
C GLY A 26 8.81 9.29 -7.37
N GLU A 27 9.39 9.42 -8.56
CA GLU A 27 10.26 8.39 -9.14
C GLU A 27 11.45 8.01 -8.25
N THR A 28 12.06 8.97 -7.55
CA THR A 28 13.21 8.71 -6.67
C THR A 28 12.84 7.79 -5.52
N LEU A 29 11.71 8.02 -4.86
CA LEU A 29 11.23 7.19 -3.76
C LEU A 29 10.71 5.85 -4.28
N GLY A 30 9.97 5.86 -5.40
CA GLY A 30 9.44 4.64 -6.02
C GLY A 30 10.52 3.65 -6.49
N LYS A 31 11.75 4.13 -6.78
CA LYS A 31 12.89 3.26 -7.13
C LYS A 31 13.56 2.59 -5.93
N VAL A 32 13.32 3.08 -4.72
CA VAL A 32 14.03 2.63 -3.51
C VAL A 32 13.13 2.02 -2.46
N CYS A 33 11.83 2.31 -2.51
CA CYS A 33 10.84 1.71 -1.65
C CYS A 33 9.54 1.41 -2.38
N GLU A 34 8.84 0.36 -1.95
CA GLU A 34 7.59 -0.09 -2.54
C GLU A 34 6.62 -0.54 -1.44
N PRO A 35 5.30 -0.32 -1.57
CA PRO A 35 4.34 -0.73 -0.57
C PRO A 35 4.11 -2.24 -0.71
N VAL A 36 4.26 -2.96 0.39
CA VAL A 36 4.16 -4.43 0.43
C VAL A 36 2.96 -4.93 1.19
N GLY A 37 2.36 -4.11 2.07
CA GLY A 37 1.27 -4.56 2.93
C GLY A 37 0.41 -3.41 3.39
N TYR A 38 -0.86 -3.67 3.64
CA TYR A 38 -1.72 -2.76 4.37
C TYR A 38 -2.59 -3.54 5.34
N GLU A 39 -2.56 -3.17 6.62
CA GLU A 39 -3.37 -3.80 7.65
C GLU A 39 -3.80 -2.76 8.69
N ARG A 40 -5.12 -2.64 8.94
CA ARG A 40 -5.69 -1.81 10.02
C ARG A 40 -5.11 -0.37 10.10
N GLY A 41 -4.89 0.29 8.96
CA GLY A 41 -4.32 1.64 8.91
C GLY A 41 -2.79 1.69 8.93
N ARG A 42 -2.11 0.55 8.90
CA ARG A 42 -0.65 0.44 8.84
C ARG A 42 -0.22 0.06 7.42
N LEU A 43 0.56 0.92 6.78
CA LEU A 43 1.16 0.66 5.47
C LEU A 43 2.59 0.12 5.67
N TRP A 44 2.82 -1.09 5.18
CA TRP A 44 4.15 -1.70 5.14
C TRP A 44 4.84 -1.35 3.84
N ILE A 45 6.07 -0.88 3.95
CA ILE A 45 6.90 -0.44 2.83
C ILE A 45 8.21 -1.22 2.88
N TRP A 46 8.47 -1.98 1.82
CA TRP A 46 9.75 -2.60 1.63
C TRP A 46 10.75 -1.58 1.12
N VAL A 47 11.99 -1.66 1.60
CA VAL A 47 13.10 -0.81 1.18
C VAL A 47 14.24 -1.68 0.68
N LYS A 48 14.85 -1.28 -0.44
CA LYS A 48 15.86 -2.07 -1.15
C LYS A 48 17.09 -2.46 -0.31
N SER A 49 17.48 -1.61 0.65
CA SER A 49 18.66 -1.83 1.49
C SER A 49 18.58 -1.05 2.79
N SER A 50 19.28 -1.51 3.83
CA SER A 50 19.37 -0.84 5.15
C SER A 50 19.89 0.59 5.06
N ALA A 51 20.86 0.87 4.18
CA ALA A 51 21.36 2.22 3.93
C ALA A 51 20.26 3.18 3.46
N ARG A 52 19.43 2.74 2.50
CA ARG A 52 18.28 3.52 1.99
C ARG A 52 17.15 3.62 3.01
N MET A 53 17.06 2.70 3.98
CA MET A 53 15.99 2.73 4.99
C MET A 53 16.09 3.96 5.88
N GLN A 54 17.30 4.37 6.29
CA GLN A 54 17.46 5.60 7.07
C GLN A 54 17.01 6.84 6.29
N GLU A 55 17.35 6.92 5.02
CA GLU A 55 16.90 8.01 4.14
C GLU A 55 15.37 8.03 4.00
N VAL A 56 14.77 6.87 3.69
CA VAL A 56 13.31 6.77 3.48
C VAL A 56 12.53 7.03 4.78
N ARG A 57 13.09 6.71 5.96
CA ARG A 57 12.48 7.04 7.25
C ARG A 57 12.32 8.55 7.45
N PHE A 58 13.22 9.37 6.92
CA PHE A 58 13.05 10.83 6.96
C PHE A 58 11.81 11.27 6.14
N PHE A 59 11.51 10.54 5.07
CA PHE A 59 10.33 10.77 4.23
C PHE A 59 9.05 10.08 4.73
N GLU A 60 9.05 9.44 5.91
CA GLU A 60 7.90 8.70 6.42
C GLU A 60 6.62 9.55 6.47
N ALA A 61 6.71 10.74 7.06
CA ALA A 61 5.59 11.68 7.16
C ALA A 61 5.08 12.11 5.78
N THR A 62 6.02 12.36 4.85
CA THR A 62 5.72 12.73 3.46
C THR A 62 5.04 11.60 2.70
N LEU A 63 5.52 10.35 2.85
CA LEU A 63 4.91 9.16 2.26
C LEU A 63 3.48 8.98 2.74
N ARG A 64 3.27 9.03 4.06
CA ARG A 64 1.93 8.94 4.66
C ARG A 64 1.01 10.04 4.11
N LYS A 65 1.49 11.28 4.07
CA LYS A 65 0.72 12.42 3.58
C LYS A 65 0.32 12.23 2.11
N LYS A 66 1.28 11.95 1.23
CA LYS A 66 1.05 11.73 -0.21
C LYS A 66 0.06 10.61 -0.48
N VAL A 67 0.15 9.50 0.26
CA VAL A 67 -0.79 8.39 0.12
C VAL A 67 -2.19 8.80 0.54
N ASN A 68 -2.35 9.44 1.70
CA ASN A 68 -3.66 9.90 2.16
C ASN A 68 -4.26 10.99 1.24
N GLU A 69 -3.44 11.89 0.72
CA GLU A 69 -3.85 12.88 -0.28
C GLU A 69 -4.33 12.21 -1.58
N HIS A 70 -3.61 11.17 -2.05
CA HIS A 70 -4.03 10.41 -3.23
C HIS A 70 -5.35 9.65 -3.01
N VAL A 71 -5.56 9.12 -1.81
CA VAL A 71 -6.78 8.38 -1.44
C VAL A 71 -7.94 9.33 -1.12
N GLY A 72 -7.66 10.59 -0.78
CA GLY A 72 -8.66 11.60 -0.41
C GLY A 72 -9.25 11.43 1.00
N ARG A 73 -8.65 10.57 1.83
CA ARG A 73 -9.04 10.34 3.24
C ARG A 73 -7.86 9.83 4.06
N GLU A 74 -7.98 9.88 5.38
CA GLU A 74 -7.02 9.23 6.29
C GLU A 74 -7.14 7.70 6.17
N TRP A 75 -6.33 7.11 5.30
CA TRP A 75 -6.28 5.66 5.07
C TRP A 75 -5.06 5.04 5.76
N VAL A 76 -3.90 5.70 5.65
CA VAL A 76 -2.66 5.34 6.33
C VAL A 76 -2.50 6.18 7.60
N ARG A 77 -2.55 5.51 8.75
CA ARG A 77 -2.30 6.10 10.08
C ARG A 77 -0.83 5.98 10.45
N MET A 78 -0.22 4.84 10.12
CA MET A 78 1.17 4.51 10.42
C MET A 78 1.87 3.90 9.23
N VAL A 79 3.16 4.21 9.04
CA VAL A 79 4.03 3.57 8.06
C VAL A 79 5.03 2.69 8.80
N ARG A 80 5.30 1.50 8.26
CA ARG A 80 6.36 0.60 8.74
C ARG A 80 7.28 0.24 7.60
N PHE A 81 8.57 0.29 7.85
CA PHE A 81 9.58 -0.10 6.89
C PHE A 81 10.11 -1.49 7.19
N THR A 82 10.30 -2.29 6.14
CA THR A 82 10.87 -3.64 6.23
C THR A 82 11.94 -3.82 5.15
N LEU A 83 12.95 -4.64 5.45
CA LEU A 83 13.91 -5.13 4.44
C LEU A 83 13.44 -6.45 3.82
N ASP A 84 12.42 -7.07 4.43
CA ASP A 84 11.89 -8.34 4.00
C ASP A 84 10.76 -8.12 2.99
N ARG A 85 10.93 -8.69 1.79
CA ARG A 85 9.96 -8.60 0.70
C ARG A 85 8.88 -9.68 0.80
N ARG A 86 8.94 -10.60 1.78
CA ARG A 86 8.00 -11.72 1.94
C ARG A 86 6.69 -11.31 2.61
N GLU A 87 6.61 -10.11 3.18
CA GLU A 87 5.34 -9.50 3.63
C GLU A 87 4.53 -8.87 2.48
N VAL A 88 4.99 -9.02 1.22
CA VAL A 88 4.12 -8.86 0.05
C VAL A 88 3.13 -10.03 0.09
N PRO A 89 1.81 -9.81 0.30
CA PRO A 89 0.85 -10.89 0.20
C PRO A 89 0.96 -11.44 -1.19
N ARG A 90 1.29 -12.72 -1.18
CA ARG A 90 1.21 -13.56 -2.34
C ARG A 90 -0.26 -13.58 -2.73
N GLU A 91 -0.53 -13.67 -4.03
CA GLU A 91 -1.87 -13.75 -4.62
C GLU A 91 -2.81 -14.76 -3.92
N SER A 92 -2.24 -15.70 -3.15
CA SER A 92 -2.90 -16.71 -2.33
C SER A 92 -3.54 -16.20 -1.02
N GLU A 93 -3.27 -14.98 -0.55
CA GLU A 93 -3.95 -14.36 0.61
C GLU A 93 -5.06 -13.40 0.19
N ILE A 94 -5.33 -13.32 -1.11
CA ILE A 94 -6.50 -12.64 -1.62
C ILE A 94 -7.73 -13.44 -1.17
N SER A 95 -8.48 -12.89 -0.21
CA SER A 95 -9.76 -13.47 0.23
C SER A 95 -10.59 -13.86 -0.97
N GLU A 96 -11.22 -15.05 -0.93
CA GLU A 96 -12.02 -15.60 -2.02
C GLU A 96 -13.07 -14.61 -2.55
N ASP A 97 -13.58 -13.73 -1.66
CA ASP A 97 -14.45 -12.60 -1.96
C ASP A 97 -13.86 -11.62 -3.01
N PHE A 98 -12.57 -11.30 -2.91
CA PHE A 98 -11.88 -10.39 -3.82
C PHE A 98 -11.57 -11.06 -5.16
N LYS A 99 -11.30 -12.37 -5.15
CA LYS A 99 -11.08 -13.16 -6.38
C LYS A 99 -12.35 -13.22 -7.23
N ARG A 100 -13.51 -13.36 -6.58
CA ARG A 100 -14.83 -13.38 -7.20
C ARG A 100 -15.20 -12.02 -7.82
N TYR A 101 -14.89 -10.91 -7.15
CA TYR A 101 -15.09 -9.56 -7.70
C TYR A 101 -14.25 -9.28 -8.97
N LEU A 102 -13.00 -9.78 -9.02
CA LEU A 102 -12.14 -9.63 -10.20
C LEU A 102 -12.61 -10.45 -11.40
N ASP A 103 -13.22 -11.60 -11.15
CA ASP A 103 -13.82 -12.47 -12.17
C ASP A 103 -15.08 -11.84 -12.78
N GLU A 104 -15.93 -11.25 -11.93
CA GLU A 104 -17.17 -10.56 -12.36
C GLU A 104 -16.91 -9.30 -13.21
N GLN A 105 -15.77 -8.64 -13.06
CA GLN A 105 -15.41 -7.46 -13.86
C GLN A 105 -14.76 -7.80 -15.21
N LYS A 106 -14.54 -9.10 -15.51
CA LYS A 106 -13.93 -9.58 -16.76
C LYS A 106 -14.95 -10.07 -17.80
N LYS A 107 -16.24 -9.95 -17.53
CA LYS A 107 -17.34 -10.39 -18.39
C LYS A 107 -18.18 -9.21 -18.86
#